data_AF-A0A935J366-F1
#
_entry.id   AF-A0A935J366-F1
#
_cell.length_a   1.000
_cell.length_b   1.000
_cell.length_c   1.000
_cell.angle_alpha   90.00
_cell.angle_beta   90.00
_cell.angle_gamma   90.00
#
_symmetry.space_group_name_H-M   'P 1'
#
loop_
_entity.id
_entity.type
_entity.pdbx_description
1 polymer ?
#
loop_
_entity_poly.entity_id
_entity_poly.type
_entity_poly.pdbx_seq_one_letter_code
_entity_poly.pdbx_strand_id
1 'polypeptide(L)'
;MDTVFETVQSLADDGKLIILLGKAPVHQDYDRLCQEKAISFPRMICEYPDKPLSMAILDSNEKLQEFASQHQNVEYYDFNKFLCPNGYCSVYDENGYPLYYDDQHLSLDGSWRLGKQIYEKVGVPYPFTLISNWSE
;
A
#
# COMPACT_ATOMS: atom_id res chain seq x y z
N MET A 1 -9.29 9.32 -11.80
CA MET A 1 -10.00 8.35 -10.95
C MET A 1 -11.08 7.67 -11.77
N ASP A 2 -11.86 8.42 -12.51
CA ASP A 2 -12.95 7.96 -13.38
C ASP A 2 -12.57 6.77 -14.28
N THR A 3 -11.45 6.84 -15.01
CA THR A 3 -10.98 5.71 -15.86
C THR A 3 -10.71 4.41 -15.08
N VAL A 4 -10.26 4.51 -13.83
CA VAL A 4 -10.05 3.33 -12.97
C VAL A 4 -11.40 2.73 -12.61
N PHE A 5 -12.37 3.57 -12.24
CA PHE A 5 -13.72 3.14 -11.89
C PHE A 5 -14.48 2.54 -13.06
N GLU A 6 -14.36 3.10 -14.27
CA GLU A 6 -14.91 2.52 -15.49
C GLU A 6 -14.33 1.13 -15.77
N THR A 7 -13.02 0.97 -15.58
CA THR A 7 -12.34 -0.33 -15.76
C THR A 7 -12.85 -1.35 -14.73
N VAL A 8 -12.94 -0.95 -13.47
CA VAL A 8 -13.41 -1.84 -12.39
C VAL A 8 -14.86 -2.23 -12.61
N GLN A 9 -15.71 -1.28 -13.00
CA GLN A 9 -17.12 -1.53 -13.30
C GLN A 9 -17.26 -2.54 -14.43
N SER A 10 -16.53 -2.34 -15.54
CA SER A 10 -16.56 -3.26 -16.68
C SER A 10 -16.15 -4.68 -16.28
N LEU A 11 -15.15 -4.83 -15.42
CA LEU A 11 -14.72 -6.16 -14.96
C LEU A 11 -15.72 -6.79 -13.98
N ALA A 12 -16.32 -5.99 -13.10
CA ALA A 12 -17.34 -6.44 -12.17
C ALA A 12 -18.62 -6.89 -12.90
N ASP A 13 -19.02 -6.17 -13.95
CA ASP A 13 -20.16 -6.50 -14.83
C ASP A 13 -19.92 -7.80 -15.60
N ASP A 14 -18.67 -8.11 -15.93
CA ASP A 14 -18.23 -9.40 -16.49
C ASP A 14 -18.17 -10.54 -15.44
N GLY A 15 -18.67 -10.28 -14.22
CA GLY A 15 -18.74 -11.24 -13.13
C GLY A 15 -17.41 -11.50 -12.42
N LYS A 16 -16.39 -10.66 -12.62
CA LYS A 16 -15.11 -10.78 -11.91
C LYS A 16 -15.22 -10.28 -10.48
N LEU A 17 -14.55 -10.97 -9.56
CA LEU A 17 -14.31 -10.46 -8.21
C LEU A 17 -13.07 -9.58 -8.24
N ILE A 18 -13.22 -8.32 -7.79
CA ILE A 18 -12.18 -7.31 -7.83
C ILE A 18 -11.78 -6.91 -6.42
N ILE A 19 -10.47 -6.78 -6.19
CA ILE A 19 -9.92 -6.17 -4.98
C ILE A 19 -9.28 -4.84 -5.38
N LEU A 20 -9.81 -3.74 -4.86
CA LEU A 20 -9.20 -2.43 -4.92
C LEU A 20 -8.28 -2.24 -3.72
N LEU A 21 -6.98 -2.18 -3.99
CA LEU A 21 -5.97 -1.90 -2.97
C LEU A 21 -5.85 -0.38 -2.78
N GLY A 22 -5.79 0.05 -1.51
CA GLY A 22 -5.49 1.43 -1.16
C GLY A 22 -4.14 1.88 -1.72
N LYS A 23 -3.99 3.17 -2.00
CA LYS A 23 -2.71 3.75 -2.40
C LYS A 23 -1.76 3.77 -1.20
N ALA A 24 -0.52 3.31 -1.41
CA ALA A 24 0.54 3.36 -0.41
C ALA A 24 0.90 4.80 -0.02
N PRO A 25 1.45 5.02 1.20
CA PRO A 25 2.00 6.31 1.61
C PRO A 25 3.15 6.74 0.70
N VAL A 26 3.35 8.05 0.62
CA VAL A 26 4.49 8.67 -0.10
C VAL A 26 5.38 9.33 0.94
N HIS A 27 6.67 9.05 0.87
CA HIS A 27 7.69 9.59 1.76
C HIS A 27 8.58 10.55 0.99
N GLN A 28 8.08 11.77 0.81
CA GLN A 28 8.81 12.83 0.11
C GLN A 28 10.23 12.97 0.70
N ASP A 29 11.20 13.08 -0.22
CA ASP A 29 12.63 13.20 0.03
C ASP A 29 13.33 11.91 0.50
N TYR A 30 12.62 10.78 0.58
CA TYR A 30 13.25 9.50 0.87
C TYR A 30 14.22 9.09 -0.24
N ASP A 31 15.45 8.83 0.16
CA ASP A 31 16.52 8.39 -0.71
C ASP A 31 17.22 7.22 -0.02
N ARG A 32 16.94 6.01 -0.51
CA ARG A 32 17.55 4.79 0.03
C ARG A 32 19.08 4.80 -0.03
N LEU A 33 19.68 5.63 -0.90
CA LEU A 33 21.12 5.77 -1.06
C LEU A 33 21.71 6.94 -0.28
N CYS A 34 20.93 7.60 0.60
CA CYS A 34 21.39 8.80 1.31
C CYS A 34 22.68 8.54 2.10
N GLN A 35 22.77 7.39 2.77
CA GLN A 35 23.93 7.02 3.59
C GLN A 35 25.18 6.83 2.72
N GLU A 36 25.07 6.16 1.58
CA GLU A 36 26.15 5.97 0.62
C GLU A 36 26.59 7.29 0.01
N LYS A 37 25.63 8.17 -0.32
CA LYS A 37 25.92 9.51 -0.82
C LYS A 37 26.60 10.36 0.27
N ALA A 38 26.30 10.16 1.55
CA ALA A 38 26.87 10.93 2.66
C ALA A 38 28.38 10.74 2.83
N ILE A 39 28.92 9.64 2.30
CA ILE A 39 30.38 9.44 2.16
C ILE A 39 31.01 10.56 1.31
N SER A 40 30.31 10.97 0.23
CA SER A 40 30.78 12.04 -0.66
C SER A 40 30.32 13.44 -0.20
N PHE A 41 29.18 13.53 0.49
CA PHE A 41 28.59 14.78 0.96
C PHE A 41 28.30 14.71 2.48
N PRO A 42 29.30 14.97 3.35
CA PRO A 42 29.23 14.71 4.80
C PRO A 42 28.19 15.53 5.59
N ARG A 43 27.47 16.45 4.94
CA ARG A 43 26.44 17.30 5.56
C ARG A 43 25.01 16.87 5.19
N MET A 44 24.83 15.75 4.51
CA MET A 44 23.48 15.24 4.24
C MET A 44 22.84 14.69 5.51
N ILE A 45 21.54 14.95 5.66
CA ILE A 45 20.70 14.45 6.74
C ILE A 45 19.93 13.27 6.17
N CYS A 46 20.20 12.08 6.70
CA CYS A 46 19.59 10.82 6.26
C CYS A 46 18.62 10.26 7.30
N GLU A 47 17.99 11.15 8.05
CA GLU A 47 16.96 10.83 9.04
C GLU A 47 15.58 11.04 8.42
N TYR A 48 14.76 9.99 8.46
CA TYR A 48 13.42 9.99 7.92
C TYR A 48 12.43 9.72 9.06
N PRO A 49 12.04 10.77 9.83
CA PRO A 49 11.08 10.59 10.91
C PRO A 49 9.73 10.15 10.37
N ASP A 50 8.97 9.45 11.19
CA ASP A 50 7.61 9.05 10.85
C ASP A 50 6.75 10.29 10.56
N LYS A 51 5.99 10.23 9.46
CA LYS A 51 5.13 11.33 9.01
C LYS A 51 3.67 10.89 9.02
N PRO A 52 2.72 11.78 9.34
CA PRO A 52 1.31 11.45 9.20
C PRO A 52 0.98 11.09 7.74
N LEU A 53 0.03 10.18 7.55
CA LEU A 53 -0.46 9.86 6.21
C LEU A 53 -1.03 11.13 5.54
N SER A 54 -0.57 11.44 4.33
CA SER A 54 -0.95 12.69 3.68
C SER A 54 -2.45 12.70 3.30
N MET A 55 -3.08 13.88 3.37
CA MET A 55 -4.48 14.07 3.00
C MET A 55 -4.78 13.60 1.58
N ALA A 56 -3.87 13.83 0.62
CA ALA A 56 -4.08 13.39 -0.76
C ALA A 56 -4.21 11.85 -0.90
N ILE A 57 -3.49 11.08 -0.06
CA ILE A 57 -3.62 9.63 -0.01
C ILE A 57 -4.93 9.23 0.67
N LEU A 58 -5.26 9.88 1.80
CA LEU A 58 -6.52 9.66 2.51
C LEU A 58 -7.73 9.89 1.57
N ASP A 59 -7.80 11.04 0.90
CA ASP A 59 -8.86 11.39 -0.04
C ASP A 59 -8.95 10.42 -1.22
N SER A 60 -7.81 9.93 -1.71
CA SER A 60 -7.78 8.94 -2.79
C SER A 60 -8.34 7.60 -2.32
N ASN A 61 -7.94 7.16 -1.13
CA ASN A 61 -8.34 5.88 -0.55
C ASN A 61 -9.81 5.88 -0.11
N GLU A 62 -10.30 7.00 0.41
CA GLU A 62 -11.72 7.18 0.73
C GLU A 62 -12.58 7.02 -0.53
N LYS A 63 -12.19 7.64 -1.66
CA LYS A 63 -12.89 7.45 -2.93
C LYS A 63 -12.88 6.00 -3.42
N LEU A 64 -11.76 5.28 -3.27
CA LEU A 64 -11.69 3.86 -3.61
C LEU A 64 -12.62 3.02 -2.73
N GLN A 65 -12.65 3.32 -1.43
CA GLN A 65 -13.51 2.63 -0.46
C GLN A 65 -14.99 2.90 -0.72
N GLU A 66 -15.36 4.17 -0.93
CA GLU A 66 -16.72 4.58 -1.28
C GLU A 66 -17.18 3.87 -2.56
N PHE A 67 -16.35 3.88 -3.60
CA PHE A 67 -16.65 3.18 -4.85
C PHE A 67 -16.89 1.68 -4.61
N ALA A 68 -15.98 0.99 -3.91
CA ALA A 68 -16.17 -0.43 -3.62
C ALA A 68 -17.45 -0.71 -2.83
N SER A 69 -17.82 0.15 -1.87
CA SER A 69 -19.03 -0.04 -1.05
C SER A 69 -20.35 0.02 -1.83
N GLN A 70 -20.34 0.63 -3.02
CA GLN A 70 -21.50 0.83 -3.87
C GLN A 70 -21.64 -0.22 -4.97
N HIS A 71 -20.64 -1.08 -5.17
CA HIS A 71 -20.58 -2.02 -6.30
C HIS A 71 -20.43 -3.45 -5.81
N GLN A 72 -21.34 -4.32 -6.27
CA GLN A 72 -21.22 -5.76 -6.02
C GLN A 72 -19.95 -6.31 -6.67
N ASN A 73 -19.36 -7.35 -6.06
CA ASN A 73 -18.12 -7.99 -6.53
C ASN A 73 -16.85 -7.12 -6.44
N VAL A 74 -16.91 -5.95 -5.79
CA VAL A 74 -15.74 -5.10 -5.55
C VAL A 74 -15.49 -5.02 -4.03
N GLU A 75 -14.32 -5.45 -3.58
CA GLU A 75 -13.85 -5.27 -2.21
C GLU A 75 -12.75 -4.21 -2.18
N TYR A 76 -12.79 -3.31 -1.19
CA TYR A 76 -11.68 -2.42 -0.89
C TYR A 76 -10.82 -2.99 0.24
N TYR A 77 -9.50 -2.98 0.06
CA TYR A 77 -8.56 -3.44 1.07
C TYR A 77 -7.49 -2.37 1.37
N ASP A 78 -7.50 -1.89 2.61
CA ASP A 78 -6.51 -0.94 3.11
C ASP A 78 -5.37 -1.65 3.85
N PHE A 79 -4.19 -1.68 3.21
CA PHE A 79 -2.97 -2.16 3.84
C PHE A 79 -2.20 -1.06 4.60
N ASN A 80 -2.62 0.20 4.50
CA ASN A 80 -1.87 1.31 5.13
C ASN A 80 -1.89 1.25 6.64
N LYS A 81 -2.85 0.57 7.27
CA LYS A 81 -2.82 0.32 8.73
C LYS A 81 -1.56 -0.44 9.19
N PHE A 82 -0.89 -1.17 8.30
CA PHE A 82 0.37 -1.88 8.59
C PHE A 82 1.60 -1.02 8.30
N LEU A 83 1.50 -0.07 7.35
CA LEU A 83 2.58 0.89 7.04
C LEU A 83 2.54 2.13 7.93
N CYS A 84 1.37 2.47 8.44
CA CYS A 84 1.07 3.70 9.19
C CYS A 84 0.33 3.38 10.49
N PRO A 85 0.91 2.62 11.43
CA PRO A 85 0.28 2.35 12.71
C PRO A 85 -0.04 3.67 13.43
N ASN A 86 -1.27 3.80 13.94
CA ASN A 86 -1.76 5.02 14.60
C ASN A 86 -1.73 6.28 13.72
N GLY A 87 -1.72 6.12 12.40
CA GLY A 87 -1.76 7.23 11.43
C GLY A 87 -0.39 7.83 11.09
N TYR A 88 0.71 7.30 11.63
CA TYR A 88 2.07 7.74 11.34
C TYR A 88 2.82 6.67 10.55
N CYS A 89 3.30 7.05 9.38
CA CYS A 89 3.94 6.18 8.41
C CYS A 89 5.46 6.24 8.53
N SER A 90 6.10 5.07 8.50
CA SER A 90 7.56 4.95 8.50
C SER A 90 8.09 4.42 7.17
N VAL A 91 9.30 4.85 6.79
CA VAL A 91 10.04 4.23 5.68
C VAL A 91 10.74 2.93 6.08
N TYR A 92 10.72 2.61 7.38
CA TYR A 92 11.34 1.42 7.96
C TYR A 92 10.30 0.49 8.60
N ASP A 93 10.62 -0.79 8.70
CA ASP A 93 9.81 -1.74 9.48
C ASP A 93 10.18 -1.70 10.98
N GLU A 94 9.49 -2.53 11.79
CA GLU A 94 9.71 -2.64 13.23
C GLU A 94 11.14 -3.05 13.64
N ASN A 95 11.92 -3.62 12.71
CA ASN A 95 13.31 -4.01 12.91
C ASN A 95 14.30 -3.00 12.32
N GLY A 96 13.82 -1.88 11.76
CA GLY A 96 14.64 -0.84 11.15
C GLY A 96 15.04 -1.12 9.70
N TYR A 97 14.48 -2.14 9.04
CA TYR A 97 14.78 -2.41 7.63
C TYR A 97 13.98 -1.48 6.70
N PRO A 98 14.59 -0.94 5.62
CA PRO A 98 13.88 -0.14 4.65
C PRO A 98 12.72 -0.90 3.99
N LEU A 99 11.54 -0.27 3.96
CA LEU A 99 10.37 -0.77 3.26
C LEU A 99 10.29 -0.27 1.82
N TYR A 100 10.84 0.92 1.54
CA TYR A 100 10.70 1.61 0.27
C TYR A 100 11.95 1.52 -0.62
N TYR A 101 11.73 1.56 -1.93
CA TYR A 101 12.77 1.64 -2.96
C TYR A 101 13.12 3.11 -3.26
N ASP A 102 12.09 3.96 -3.35
CA ASP A 102 12.16 5.39 -3.55
C ASP A 102 11.04 6.08 -2.75
N ASP A 103 10.79 7.36 -2.99
CA ASP A 103 9.80 8.13 -2.24
C ASP A 103 8.35 7.65 -2.40
N GLN A 104 8.05 6.78 -3.38
CA GLN A 104 6.69 6.39 -3.75
C GLN A 104 6.46 4.88 -3.80
N HIS A 105 7.51 4.08 -3.97
CA HIS A 105 7.39 2.64 -4.20
C HIS A 105 7.93 1.84 -3.04
N LEU A 106 7.16 0.84 -2.60
CA LEU A 106 7.69 -0.22 -1.76
C LEU A 106 8.78 -0.98 -2.53
N SER A 107 9.84 -1.36 -1.83
CA SER A 107 10.82 -2.30 -2.35
C SER A 107 10.17 -3.68 -2.51
N LEU A 108 10.76 -4.53 -3.37
CA LEU A 108 10.29 -5.90 -3.53
C LEU A 108 10.31 -6.64 -2.18
N ASP A 109 11.45 -6.63 -1.50
CA ASP A 109 11.63 -7.24 -0.18
C ASP A 109 10.66 -6.66 0.87
N GLY A 110 10.50 -5.34 0.90
CA GLY A 110 9.50 -4.67 1.74
C GLY A 110 8.07 -5.14 1.48
N SER A 111 7.71 -5.33 0.20
CA SER A 111 6.38 -5.82 -0.21
C SER A 111 6.15 -7.27 0.24
N TRP A 112 7.16 -8.14 0.12
CA TRP A 112 7.09 -9.52 0.59
C TRP A 112 6.96 -9.60 2.12
N ARG A 113 7.75 -8.83 2.86
CA ARG A 113 7.66 -8.77 4.32
C ARG A 113 6.31 -8.24 4.78
N LEU A 114 5.84 -7.15 4.17
CA LEU A 114 4.52 -6.58 4.46
C LEU A 114 3.41 -7.59 4.17
N GLY A 115 3.41 -8.22 3.01
CA GLY A 115 2.42 -9.24 2.63
C GLY A 115 2.41 -10.43 3.60
N LYS A 116 3.59 -10.92 3.99
CA LYS A 116 3.72 -11.98 5.00
C LYS A 116 3.14 -11.55 6.36
N GLN A 117 3.49 -10.35 6.83
CA GLN A 117 2.99 -9.81 8.09
C GLN A 117 1.46 -9.67 8.08
N ILE A 118 0.90 -9.19 6.96
CA ILE A 118 -0.54 -9.07 6.75
C ILE A 118 -1.18 -10.46 6.81
N TYR A 119 -0.67 -11.41 6.03
CA TYR A 119 -1.19 -12.77 5.96
C TYR A 119 -1.20 -13.44 7.34
N GLU A 120 -0.12 -13.33 8.10
CA GLU A 120 0.00 -13.92 9.43
C GLU A 120 -0.96 -13.28 10.46
N LYS A 121 -1.24 -11.97 10.32
CA LYS A 121 -2.09 -11.24 11.28
C LYS A 121 -3.58 -11.30 10.96
N VAL A 122 -3.96 -11.22 9.68
CA VAL A 122 -5.37 -11.06 9.26
C VAL A 122 -5.78 -11.99 8.12
N GLY A 123 -4.87 -12.76 7.55
CA GLY A 123 -5.14 -13.61 6.39
C GLY A 123 -5.16 -12.84 5.07
N VAL A 124 -6.02 -13.28 4.14
CA VAL A 124 -6.16 -12.71 2.80
C VAL A 124 -7.52 -12.02 2.61
N PRO A 125 -7.64 -11.00 1.73
CA PRO A 125 -8.92 -10.44 1.31
C PRO A 125 -9.95 -11.49 0.87
N TYR A 126 -11.24 -11.17 0.98
CA TYR A 126 -12.34 -12.14 0.80
C TYR A 126 -12.28 -12.92 -0.53
N PRO A 127 -12.06 -12.31 -1.71
CA PRO A 127 -11.98 -13.04 -2.98
C PRO A 127 -10.94 -14.16 -2.98
N PHE A 128 -9.83 -14.01 -2.24
CA PHE A 128 -8.81 -15.06 -2.15
C PHE A 128 -9.22 -16.21 -1.22
N THR A 129 -10.20 -16.02 -0.34
CA THR A 129 -10.75 -17.12 0.48
C THR A 129 -11.58 -18.11 -0.35
N LEU A 130 -11.97 -17.72 -1.56
CA LEU A 130 -12.77 -18.53 -2.48
C LEU A 130 -11.91 -19.42 -3.40
N ILE A 131 -10.57 -19.32 -3.35
CA ILE A 131 -9.67 -20.07 -4.25
C ILE A 131 -9.93 -21.58 -4.21
N SER A 132 -10.25 -22.15 -3.05
CA SER A 132 -10.56 -23.59 -2.93
C SER A 132 -11.79 -24.03 -3.73
N ASN A 133 -12.64 -23.07 -4.14
CA ASN A 133 -13.85 -23.28 -4.92
C ASN A 133 -13.66 -22.92 -6.40
N TRP A 134 -12.46 -22.48 -6.81
CA TRP A 134 -12.14 -22.25 -8.21
C TRP A 134 -11.87 -23.61 -8.83
N SER A 135 -12.89 -24.17 -9.48
CA SER A 135 -12.73 -25.38 -10.30
C SER A 135 -11.70 -25.12 -11.41
N GLU A 136 -10.83 -26.09 -11.66
CA GLU A 136 -9.96 -26.13 -12.86
C GLU A 136 -10.76 -25.97 -14.16
#